data_AF-A0ABD6C6I8-F1
#
_entry.id   AF-A0ABD6C6I8-F1
#
_cell.length_a   1.000
_cell.length_b   1.000
_cell.length_c   1.000
_cell.angle_alpha   90.00
_cell.angle_beta   90.00
_cell.angle_gamma   90.00
#
_symmetry.space_group_name_H-M   'P 1'
#
loop_
_entity.id
_entity.type
_entity.pdbx_description
1 polymer ?
#
loop_
_entity_poly.entity_id
_entity_poly.type
_entity_poly.pdbx_seq_one_letter_code
_entity_poly.pdbx_strand_id
1 'polypeptide(L)'
;MENLSDHTLQINAWIGLCQLDRTFPDALRNLGYTVDIIDPSFVHEGDSVNPDLILTSRAHNHSIIIDCKSYFIKEEQNQKYESIHHSPEVLLTRGIVSAADATEDFDAEFSYSSFEDLDENPHLPENDFAVVHFDEDANQYIIRTLDNYEFNLVDLQDEFPIFTNTRRLPTDYFPFDVGTGDDDYRQFTISILQSTVHVALKQNTFDADDLLEDAHPLWVDLDNNLKNELRAHTETILTEYQRQGLDEHIEKVQAGRKDEWRVVSKSLQALQRKVDGFVDDVQEKLEQTSLDDFE
;
A
#
# COMPACT_ATOMS: atom_id res chain seq x y z
N MET A 1 14.38 -6.32 0.39
CA MET A 1 13.37 -6.97 -0.46
C MET A 1 13.59 -6.40 -1.85
N GLU A 2 14.40 -7.09 -2.64
CA GLU A 2 14.41 -6.97 -4.10
C GLU A 2 13.27 -7.91 -4.56
N ASN A 3 12.50 -7.58 -5.60
CA ASN A 3 11.31 -8.30 -6.10
C ASN A 3 9.94 -7.87 -5.54
N LEU A 4 9.69 -6.57 -5.39
CA LEU A 4 8.32 -6.04 -5.26
C LEU A 4 7.94 -5.31 -6.53
N SER A 5 6.64 -5.32 -6.85
CA SER A 5 6.12 -4.53 -7.95
C SER A 5 6.39 -3.03 -7.75
N ASP A 6 6.64 -2.32 -8.85
CA ASP A 6 6.80 -0.86 -8.84
C ASP A 6 5.60 -0.15 -8.20
N HIS A 7 4.39 -0.70 -8.39
CA HIS A 7 3.17 -0.19 -7.78
C HIS A 7 3.23 -0.26 -6.24
N THR A 8 3.55 -1.44 -5.69
CA THR A 8 3.75 -1.64 -4.25
C THR A 8 4.83 -0.71 -3.69
N LEU A 9 5.95 -0.55 -4.39
CA LEU A 9 7.06 0.30 -3.96
C LEU A 9 6.68 1.79 -3.94
N GLN A 10 5.95 2.27 -4.95
CA GLN A 10 5.48 3.66 -5.01
C GLN A 10 4.50 3.98 -3.87
N ILE A 11 3.51 3.11 -3.64
CA ILE A 11 2.54 3.28 -2.54
C ILE A 11 3.28 3.34 -1.20
N ASN A 12 4.19 2.39 -0.94
CA ASN A 12 4.97 2.39 0.30
C ASN A 12 5.85 3.64 0.45
N ALA A 13 6.41 4.17 -0.64
CA ALA A 13 7.22 5.38 -0.60
C ALA A 13 6.37 6.61 -0.21
N TRP A 14 5.19 6.78 -0.83
CA TRP A 14 4.25 7.84 -0.46
C TRP A 14 3.77 7.74 0.99
N ILE A 15 3.44 6.52 1.44
CA ILE A 15 3.10 6.28 2.84
C ILE A 15 4.29 6.65 3.74
N GLY A 16 5.51 6.23 3.39
CA GLY A 16 6.72 6.51 4.13
C GLY A 16 6.93 8.01 4.41
N LEU A 17 6.63 8.87 3.44
CA LEU A 17 6.70 10.33 3.59
C LEU A 17 5.74 10.89 4.65
N CYS A 18 4.68 10.15 4.99
CA CYS A 18 3.70 10.49 6.03
C CYS A 18 4.01 9.85 7.39
N GLN A 19 4.98 8.93 7.46
CA GLN A 19 5.30 8.17 8.67
C GLN A 19 6.56 8.69 9.36
N LEU A 20 6.63 8.51 10.68
CA LEU A 20 7.86 8.77 11.42
C LEU A 20 8.78 7.55 11.33
N ASP A 21 9.50 7.45 10.21
CA ASP A 21 10.51 6.42 9.96
C ASP A 21 11.92 6.99 10.22
N ARG A 22 12.80 6.19 10.83
CA ARG A 22 14.20 6.60 11.04
C ARG A 22 15.06 6.44 9.79
N THR A 23 14.56 5.71 8.81
CA THR A 23 15.29 5.26 7.63
C THR A 23 14.79 5.89 6.33
N PHE A 24 13.69 6.63 6.40
CA PHE A 24 13.05 7.29 5.26
C PHE A 24 12.61 8.72 5.65
N PRO A 25 12.60 9.71 4.73
CA PRO A 25 12.15 11.07 5.05
C PRO A 25 10.67 11.13 5.42
N ASP A 26 10.30 12.14 6.23
CA ASP A 26 8.95 12.38 6.72
C ASP A 26 8.40 13.75 6.26
N ALA A 27 8.75 14.18 5.04
CA ALA A 27 8.44 15.51 4.51
C ALA A 27 6.94 15.85 4.56
N LEU A 28 6.08 14.95 4.06
CA LEU A 28 4.63 15.17 4.06
C LEU A 28 4.02 15.14 5.46
N ARG A 29 4.58 14.30 6.35
CA ARG A 29 4.21 14.29 7.77
C ARG A 29 4.47 15.66 8.43
N ASN A 30 5.57 16.32 8.09
CA ASN A 30 5.91 17.63 8.63
C ASN A 30 4.94 18.74 8.15
N LEU A 31 4.34 18.56 6.97
CA LEU A 31 3.21 19.35 6.47
C LEU A 31 1.83 18.90 7.03
N GLY A 32 1.83 17.90 7.92
CA GLY A 32 0.61 17.41 8.58
C GLY A 32 -0.26 16.51 7.71
N TYR A 33 0.25 15.98 6.60
CA TYR A 33 -0.44 14.92 5.86
C TYR A 33 -0.37 13.60 6.62
N THR A 34 -1.47 12.86 6.56
CA THR A 34 -1.57 11.47 7.01
C THR A 34 -2.19 10.62 5.92
N VAL A 35 -1.89 9.32 5.93
CA VAL A 35 -2.63 8.35 5.12
C VAL A 35 -4.06 8.29 5.63
N ASP A 36 -5.03 8.53 4.75
CA ASP A 36 -6.45 8.52 5.12
C ASP A 36 -7.13 7.25 4.61
N ILE A 37 -6.87 6.88 3.35
CA ILE A 37 -7.34 5.62 2.79
C ILE A 37 -6.40 5.10 1.69
N ILE A 38 -6.23 3.78 1.67
CA ILE A 38 -5.43 3.03 0.69
C ILE A 38 -6.37 2.19 -0.19
N ASP A 39 -6.12 2.21 -1.50
CA ASP A 39 -6.91 1.56 -2.55
C ASP A 39 -8.44 1.85 -2.47
N PRO A 40 -8.87 3.12 -2.26
CA PRO A 40 -10.28 3.44 -2.15
C PRO A 40 -11.04 3.13 -3.45
N SER A 41 -12.25 2.58 -3.31
CA SER A 41 -13.16 2.35 -4.42
C SER A 41 -14.49 3.07 -4.24
N PHE A 42 -14.78 4.06 -5.08
CA PHE A 42 -16.03 4.81 -5.02
C PHE A 42 -16.54 5.25 -6.39
N VAL A 43 -17.80 5.72 -6.44
CA VAL A 43 -18.44 6.17 -7.69
C VAL A 43 -18.63 7.68 -7.66
N HIS A 44 -18.06 8.44 -8.58
CA HIS A 44 -18.31 9.88 -8.70
C HIS A 44 -18.89 10.19 -10.09
N GLU A 45 -19.98 10.97 -10.13
CA GLU A 45 -20.72 11.32 -11.36
C GLU A 45 -21.14 10.16 -12.29
N GLY A 46 -21.16 8.93 -11.78
CA GLY A 46 -21.52 7.73 -12.54
C GLY A 46 -20.31 6.87 -12.94
N ASP A 47 -19.10 7.38 -12.75
CA ASP A 47 -17.85 6.68 -13.02
C ASP A 47 -17.25 6.06 -11.77
N SER A 48 -16.68 4.86 -11.91
CA SER A 48 -15.85 4.25 -10.86
C SER A 48 -14.51 4.95 -10.80
N VAL A 49 -14.14 5.41 -9.61
CA VAL A 49 -12.89 6.06 -9.27
C VAL A 49 -12.16 5.18 -8.25
N ASN A 50 -10.90 4.88 -8.57
CA ASN A 50 -10.06 3.93 -7.86
C ASN A 50 -8.61 4.45 -7.84
N PRO A 51 -8.31 5.55 -7.13
CA PRO A 51 -6.93 5.94 -6.89
C PRO A 51 -6.27 4.96 -5.93
N ASP A 52 -4.94 4.92 -5.90
CA ASP A 52 -4.19 3.99 -5.05
C ASP A 52 -4.08 4.49 -3.61
N LEU A 53 -4.02 5.80 -3.42
CA LEU A 53 -3.81 6.40 -2.10
C LEU A 53 -4.48 7.77 -2.03
N ILE A 54 -5.08 8.07 -0.88
CA ILE A 54 -5.48 9.43 -0.54
C ILE A 54 -4.78 9.84 0.75
N LEU A 55 -4.02 10.93 0.66
CA LEU A 55 -3.37 11.59 1.79
C LEU A 55 -4.17 12.84 2.15
N THR A 56 -4.38 13.10 3.43
CA THR A 56 -5.16 14.27 3.88
C THR A 56 -4.37 15.05 4.91
N SER A 57 -4.24 16.36 4.70
CA SER A 57 -3.73 17.29 5.70
C SER A 57 -4.88 18.11 6.28
N ARG A 58 -5.17 17.88 7.56
CA ARG A 58 -6.16 18.68 8.30
C ARG A 58 -5.71 20.12 8.51
N ALA A 59 -4.39 20.35 8.57
CA ALA A 59 -3.82 21.68 8.77
C ALA A 59 -4.02 22.57 7.54
N HIS A 60 -3.93 21.97 6.35
CA HIS A 60 -4.12 22.66 5.07
C HIS A 60 -5.55 22.52 4.53
N ASN A 61 -6.42 21.72 5.18
CA ASN A 61 -7.74 21.37 4.68
C ASN A 61 -7.71 20.86 3.22
N HIS A 62 -6.72 20.01 2.94
CA HIS A 62 -6.34 19.62 1.59
C HIS A 62 -6.06 18.11 1.51
N SER A 63 -6.46 17.47 0.41
CA SER A 63 -6.09 16.08 0.11
C SER A 63 -5.26 15.93 -1.16
N ILE A 64 -4.33 14.98 -1.16
CA ILE A 64 -3.61 14.54 -2.35
C ILE A 64 -4.19 13.19 -2.75
N ILE A 65 -4.70 13.09 -3.97
CA ILE A 65 -5.21 11.86 -4.56
C ILE A 65 -4.13 11.31 -5.49
N ILE A 66 -3.63 10.12 -5.23
CA ILE A 66 -2.45 9.57 -5.90
C ILE A 66 -2.83 8.32 -6.70
N ASP A 67 -2.37 8.27 -7.94
CA ASP A 67 -2.49 7.11 -8.83
C ASP A 67 -1.10 6.75 -9.38
N CYS A 68 -0.58 5.61 -8.97
CA CYS A 68 0.75 5.10 -9.29
C CYS A 68 0.72 4.41 -10.65
N LYS A 69 1.67 4.79 -11.51
CA LYS A 69 1.79 4.30 -12.89
C LYS A 69 3.13 3.62 -13.09
N SER A 70 3.12 2.67 -14.02
CA SER A 70 4.34 2.09 -14.59
C SER A 70 4.80 2.89 -15.80
N TYR A 71 3.95 3.08 -16.83
CA TYR A 71 4.33 3.87 -18.03
C TYR A 71 3.14 4.52 -18.75
N PHE A 72 1.94 3.91 -18.67
CA PHE A 72 0.80 4.31 -19.50
C PHE A 72 -0.32 4.94 -18.68
N ILE A 73 -0.64 6.19 -19.00
CA ILE A 73 -1.87 6.88 -18.59
C ILE A 73 -2.93 6.72 -19.70
N LYS A 74 -4.18 6.44 -19.31
CA LYS A 74 -5.32 6.36 -20.24
C LYS A 74 -6.12 7.65 -20.18
N GLU A 75 -6.52 8.19 -21.34
CA GLU A 75 -7.31 9.43 -21.44
C GLU A 75 -8.59 9.44 -20.58
N GLU A 76 -9.29 8.30 -20.49
CA GLU A 76 -10.50 8.16 -19.65
C GLU A 76 -10.23 8.30 -18.14
N GLN A 77 -8.98 8.17 -17.69
CA GLN A 77 -8.62 8.37 -16.27
C GLN A 77 -8.57 9.85 -15.91
N ASN A 78 -8.08 10.71 -16.80
CA ASN A 78 -7.98 12.15 -16.55
C ASN A 78 -9.35 12.77 -16.25
N GLN A 79 -10.38 12.40 -17.03
CA GLN A 79 -11.75 12.91 -16.86
C GLN A 79 -12.34 12.57 -15.49
N LYS A 80 -12.03 11.37 -14.98
CA LYS A 80 -12.53 10.90 -13.67
C LYS A 80 -11.91 11.66 -12.51
N TYR A 81 -10.62 11.93 -12.56
CA TYR A 81 -9.95 12.68 -11.50
C TYR A 81 -10.22 14.18 -11.61
N GLU A 82 -10.46 14.69 -12.82
CA GLU A 82 -10.78 16.09 -13.05
C GLU A 82 -12.12 16.46 -12.43
N SER A 83 -13.13 15.59 -12.53
CA SER A 83 -14.40 15.81 -11.83
C SER A 83 -14.25 15.89 -10.31
N ILE A 84 -13.34 15.10 -9.71
CA ILE A 84 -13.05 15.20 -8.28
C ILE A 84 -12.35 16.51 -7.94
N HIS A 85 -11.38 16.95 -8.75
CA HIS A 85 -10.73 18.24 -8.55
C HIS A 85 -11.72 19.42 -8.59
N HIS A 86 -12.75 19.36 -9.44
CA HIS A 86 -13.81 20.37 -9.50
C HIS A 86 -14.86 20.25 -8.38
N SER A 87 -14.91 19.14 -7.64
CA SER A 87 -15.89 18.88 -6.57
C SER A 87 -15.28 18.03 -5.44
N PRO A 88 -14.21 18.52 -4.79
CA PRO A 88 -13.41 17.75 -3.83
C PRO A 88 -14.21 17.39 -2.57
N GLU A 89 -15.27 18.14 -2.26
CA GLU A 89 -16.19 17.87 -1.15
C GLU A 89 -16.88 16.49 -1.25
N VAL A 90 -16.87 15.85 -2.42
CA VAL A 90 -17.37 14.49 -2.58
C VAL A 90 -16.62 13.49 -1.69
N LEU A 91 -15.33 13.72 -1.46
CA LEU A 91 -14.50 12.87 -0.60
C LEU A 91 -14.98 12.95 0.86
N LEU A 92 -15.32 14.16 1.31
CA LEU A 92 -15.83 14.42 2.66
C LEU A 92 -17.24 13.89 2.84
N THR A 93 -18.15 14.25 1.93
CA THR A 93 -19.58 13.94 2.05
C THR A 93 -19.86 12.44 2.01
N ARG A 94 -18.99 11.66 1.37
CA ARG A 94 -19.08 10.21 1.31
C ARG A 94 -18.31 9.50 2.43
N GLY A 95 -17.63 10.25 3.30
CA GLY A 95 -16.80 9.70 4.36
C GLY A 95 -15.61 8.89 3.84
N ILE A 96 -15.11 9.23 2.65
CA ILE A 96 -13.89 8.65 2.07
C ILE A 96 -12.67 9.21 2.82
N VAL A 97 -12.71 10.51 3.14
CA VAL A 97 -11.66 11.20 3.88
C VAL A 97 -12.18 11.84 5.16
N SER A 98 -11.33 11.92 6.18
CA SER A 98 -11.65 12.45 7.50
C SER A 98 -10.99 13.82 7.74
N ALA A 99 -11.54 14.91 7.17
CA ALA A 99 -11.09 16.28 7.51
C ALA A 99 -11.68 16.76 8.85
N ALA A 100 -10.94 17.64 9.52
CA ALA A 100 -11.33 18.17 10.84
C ALA A 100 -12.58 19.04 10.77
N ASP A 101 -12.76 19.77 9.68
CA ASP A 101 -13.89 20.66 9.45
C ASP A 101 -14.27 20.59 7.96
N ALA A 102 -15.41 19.97 7.64
CA ALA A 102 -16.00 20.02 6.31
C ALA A 102 -16.44 21.46 6.02
N THR A 103 -15.48 22.29 5.63
CA THR A 103 -15.63 23.72 5.35
C THR A 103 -15.74 23.95 3.85
N GLU A 104 -16.25 25.12 3.46
CA GLU A 104 -16.43 25.52 2.05
C GLU A 104 -15.11 25.63 1.27
N ASP A 105 -13.95 25.59 1.95
CA ASP A 105 -12.62 25.77 1.38
C ASP A 105 -11.79 24.47 1.37
N PHE A 106 -12.44 23.29 1.33
CA PHE A 106 -11.71 22.02 1.18
C PHE A 106 -11.25 21.86 -0.27
N ASP A 107 -9.98 21.53 -0.44
CA ASP A 107 -9.36 21.34 -1.75
C ASP A 107 -8.77 19.94 -1.91
N ALA A 108 -8.69 19.47 -3.14
CA ALA A 108 -8.00 18.24 -3.46
C ALA A 108 -7.26 18.35 -4.79
N GLU A 109 -5.99 17.99 -4.76
CA GLU A 109 -5.13 17.89 -5.93
C GLU A 109 -4.90 16.43 -6.30
N PHE A 110 -4.88 16.17 -7.60
CA PHE A 110 -4.58 14.85 -8.13
C PHE A 110 -3.13 14.76 -8.57
N SER A 111 -2.51 13.60 -8.34
CA SER A 111 -1.14 13.33 -8.75
C SER A 111 -0.98 11.97 -9.40
N TYR A 112 -0.34 11.96 -10.57
CA TYR A 112 0.29 10.75 -11.09
C TYR A 112 1.65 10.55 -10.44
N SER A 113 1.92 9.32 -10.02
CA SER A 113 3.22 8.91 -9.48
C SER A 113 3.85 7.88 -10.42
N SER A 114 5.16 7.93 -10.64
CA SER A 114 5.86 6.93 -11.47
C SER A 114 7.35 6.82 -11.12
N PHE A 115 7.95 5.64 -11.32
CA PHE A 115 9.41 5.48 -11.43
C PHE A 115 9.91 5.76 -12.85
N GLU A 116 9.09 5.49 -13.85
CA GLU A 116 9.40 5.82 -15.24
C GLU A 116 9.11 7.30 -15.52
N ASP A 117 9.90 7.85 -16.45
CA ASP A 117 9.70 9.19 -16.98
C ASP A 117 8.40 9.24 -17.81
N LEU A 118 7.48 10.13 -17.40
CA LEU A 118 6.17 10.30 -18.04
C LEU A 118 6.12 11.50 -19.00
N ASP A 119 7.20 12.26 -19.16
CA ASP A 119 7.24 13.54 -19.90
C ASP A 119 6.74 13.42 -21.34
N GLU A 120 7.04 12.29 -21.99
CA GLU A 120 6.64 12.02 -23.37
C GLU A 120 5.26 11.38 -23.48
N ASN A 121 4.53 11.18 -22.38
CA ASN A 121 3.22 10.53 -22.42
C ASN A 121 2.17 11.48 -23.03
N PRO A 122 1.56 11.13 -24.19
CA PRO A 122 0.63 12.02 -24.90
C PRO A 122 -0.70 12.24 -24.17
N HIS A 123 -0.92 11.51 -23.09
CA HIS A 123 -2.12 11.60 -22.25
C HIS A 123 -1.83 12.26 -20.91
N LEU A 124 -0.65 12.87 -20.72
CA LEU A 124 -0.48 13.80 -19.62
C LEU A 124 -1.58 14.88 -19.73
N PRO A 125 -2.29 15.15 -18.64
CA PRO A 125 -3.40 16.10 -18.64
C PRO A 125 -2.91 17.48 -19.06
N GLU A 126 -3.71 18.27 -19.78
CA GLU A 126 -3.43 19.71 -19.95
C GLU A 126 -3.85 20.51 -18.69
N ASN A 127 -4.22 19.80 -17.62
CA ASN A 127 -4.91 20.30 -16.43
C ASN A 127 -3.95 20.42 -15.24
N ASP A 128 -4.47 20.98 -14.13
CA ASP A 128 -3.80 21.26 -12.85
C ASP A 128 -3.38 20.00 -12.04
N PHE A 129 -2.96 18.92 -12.69
CA PHE A 129 -2.52 17.69 -12.01
C PHE A 129 -1.00 17.68 -11.85
N ALA A 130 -0.56 17.30 -10.67
CA ALA A 130 0.85 17.10 -10.41
C ALA A 130 1.34 15.77 -11.01
N VAL A 131 2.56 15.74 -11.52
CA VAL A 131 3.23 14.51 -11.95
C VAL A 131 4.49 14.35 -11.12
N VAL A 132 4.51 13.32 -10.27
CA VAL A 132 5.60 13.03 -9.35
C VAL A 132 6.42 11.87 -9.89
N HIS A 133 7.71 12.14 -10.09
CA HIS A 133 8.69 11.20 -10.58
C HIS A 133 9.68 10.83 -9.47
N PHE A 134 9.91 9.54 -9.32
CA PHE A 134 10.95 8.98 -8.45
C PHE A 134 12.20 8.69 -9.27
N ASP A 135 13.13 9.64 -9.30
CA ASP A 135 14.46 9.41 -9.86
C ASP A 135 15.32 8.59 -8.91
N GLU A 136 16.28 7.88 -9.47
CA GLU A 136 17.33 7.22 -8.72
C GLU A 136 18.72 7.75 -9.10
N ASP A 137 19.52 8.11 -8.08
CA ASP A 137 20.95 8.31 -8.23
C ASP A 137 21.75 7.20 -7.51
N ALA A 138 23.08 7.29 -7.52
CA ALA A 138 23.96 6.26 -6.96
C ALA A 138 23.71 5.98 -5.44
N ASN A 139 23.12 6.92 -4.70
CA ASN A 139 23.00 6.88 -3.24
C ASN A 139 21.56 7.01 -2.73
N GLN A 140 20.62 7.50 -3.52
CA GLN A 140 19.26 7.79 -3.06
C GLN A 140 18.23 7.83 -4.18
N TYR A 141 16.96 7.78 -3.79
CA TYR A 141 15.87 8.31 -4.62
C TYR A 141 15.71 9.81 -4.44
N ILE A 142 15.38 10.51 -5.52
CA ILE A 142 15.00 11.92 -5.55
C ILE A 142 13.57 11.99 -6.09
N ILE A 143 12.66 12.46 -5.25
CA ILE A 143 11.25 12.56 -5.60
C ILE A 143 11.00 13.99 -6.07
N ARG A 144 10.62 14.18 -7.33
CA ARG A 144 10.43 15.51 -7.93
C ARG A 144 9.08 15.61 -8.61
N THR A 145 8.55 16.82 -8.72
CA THR A 145 7.47 17.11 -9.68
C THR A 145 8.08 17.40 -11.04
N LEU A 146 7.35 17.07 -12.10
CA LEU A 146 7.70 17.46 -13.46
C LEU A 146 7.40 18.94 -13.71
N ASP A 147 8.25 19.61 -14.51
CA ASP A 147 8.06 21.00 -14.93
C ASP A 147 6.69 21.20 -15.61
N ASN A 148 5.92 22.20 -15.16
CA ASN A 148 4.53 22.49 -15.56
C ASN A 148 3.48 21.49 -15.06
N TYR A 149 3.87 20.55 -14.20
CA TYR A 149 3.03 19.56 -13.54
C TYR A 149 3.34 19.54 -12.04
N GLU A 150 3.45 20.73 -11.46
CA GLU A 150 3.67 20.96 -10.04
C GLU A 150 2.36 20.95 -9.24
N PHE A 151 2.47 20.77 -7.92
CA PHE A 151 1.35 21.02 -7.02
C PHE A 151 1.03 22.52 -6.96
N ASN A 152 -0.25 22.86 -6.88
CA ASN A 152 -0.74 24.23 -6.76
C ASN A 152 -0.60 24.76 -5.34
N LEU A 153 -0.75 23.90 -4.33
CA LEU A 153 -0.51 24.24 -2.94
C LEU A 153 0.98 24.53 -2.73
N VAL A 154 1.31 25.82 -2.57
CA VAL A 154 2.69 26.32 -2.45
C VAL A 154 3.48 25.61 -1.37
N ASP A 155 2.90 25.44 -0.17
CA ASP A 155 3.60 24.79 0.95
C ASP A 155 3.92 23.31 0.66
N LEU A 156 3.10 22.63 -0.17
CA LEU A 156 3.36 21.27 -0.63
C LEU A 156 4.45 21.26 -1.72
N GLN A 157 4.34 22.14 -2.70
CA GLN A 157 5.31 22.22 -3.80
C GLN A 157 6.71 22.60 -3.33
N ASP A 158 6.82 23.46 -2.30
CA ASP A 158 8.10 23.90 -1.73
C ASP A 158 8.90 22.76 -1.08
N GLU A 159 8.28 21.61 -0.76
CA GLU A 159 8.99 20.42 -0.28
C GLU A 159 9.69 19.64 -1.40
N PHE A 160 9.33 19.86 -2.67
CA PHE A 160 9.93 19.17 -3.80
C PHE A 160 11.16 19.94 -4.35
N PRO A 161 12.25 19.25 -4.72
CA PRO A 161 12.42 17.79 -4.67
C PRO A 161 12.73 17.26 -3.25
N ILE A 162 12.18 16.09 -2.93
CA ILE A 162 12.42 15.37 -1.68
C ILE A 162 13.60 14.41 -1.88
N PHE A 163 14.66 14.62 -1.10
CA PHE A 163 15.84 13.74 -1.09
C PHE A 163 15.70 12.65 -0.04
N THR A 164 15.61 11.40 -0.46
CA THR A 164 15.38 10.28 0.46
C THR A 164 16.61 9.92 1.30
N ASN A 165 17.81 10.29 0.86
CA ASN A 165 19.09 9.88 1.47
C ASN A 165 19.25 8.35 1.62
N THR A 166 18.48 7.57 0.86
CA THR A 166 18.51 6.11 0.87
C THR A 166 18.02 5.54 -0.45
N ARG A 167 18.56 4.40 -0.87
CA ARG A 167 18.02 3.58 -1.98
C ARG A 167 17.04 2.51 -1.50
N ARG A 168 16.71 2.51 -0.22
CA ARG A 168 15.80 1.54 0.38
C ARG A 168 14.47 2.22 0.60
N LEU A 169 13.54 1.95 -0.31
CA LEU A 169 12.14 2.32 -0.11
C LEU A 169 11.55 1.46 1.01
N PRO A 170 10.58 1.98 1.78
CA PRO A 170 9.81 1.18 2.71
C PRO A 170 9.06 0.08 1.96
N THR A 171 8.76 -1.03 2.64
CA THR A 171 8.10 -2.20 2.05
C THR A 171 7.02 -2.78 2.95
N ASP A 172 6.78 -2.13 4.07
CA ASP A 172 6.20 -2.72 5.27
C ASP A 172 4.76 -2.21 5.49
N TYR A 173 4.39 -1.12 4.80
CA TYR A 173 3.15 -0.40 5.04
C TYR A 173 2.00 -0.93 4.18
N PHE A 174 2.22 -1.07 2.87
CA PHE A 174 1.24 -1.62 1.92
C PHE A 174 1.42 -3.15 1.77
N PRO A 175 0.33 -3.94 1.90
CA PRO A 175 0.36 -5.40 1.98
C PRO A 175 0.62 -6.16 0.67
N PHE A 176 1.25 -5.52 -0.33
CA PHE A 176 1.57 -6.08 -1.65
C PHE A 176 0.38 -6.19 -2.62
N ASP A 177 0.63 -6.05 -3.93
CA ASP A 177 -0.36 -6.25 -5.00
C ASP A 177 -0.49 -7.76 -5.32
N VAL A 178 -1.16 -8.47 -4.41
CA VAL A 178 -1.31 -9.93 -4.43
C VAL A 178 -2.07 -10.47 -5.64
N GLY A 179 -2.79 -9.61 -6.38
CA GLY A 179 -3.61 -9.98 -7.53
C GLY A 179 -2.85 -10.00 -8.86
N THR A 180 -1.67 -9.35 -8.93
CA THR A 180 -0.98 -9.12 -10.20
C THR A 180 0.44 -9.69 -10.27
N GLY A 181 1.12 -9.87 -9.13
CA GLY A 181 2.52 -10.32 -9.07
C GLY A 181 2.73 -11.59 -8.24
N ASP A 182 3.37 -12.61 -8.84
CA ASP A 182 3.77 -13.83 -8.14
C ASP A 182 4.71 -13.54 -6.97
N ASP A 183 5.61 -12.56 -7.11
CA ASP A 183 6.56 -12.19 -6.08
C ASP A 183 5.92 -11.41 -4.93
N ASP A 184 5.01 -10.47 -5.25
CA ASP A 184 4.16 -9.79 -4.27
C ASP A 184 3.33 -10.81 -3.45
N TYR A 185 2.74 -11.82 -4.11
CA TYR A 185 2.02 -12.90 -3.44
C TYR A 185 2.92 -13.75 -2.52
N ARG A 186 4.16 -14.01 -2.92
CA ARG A 186 5.13 -14.77 -2.09
C ARG A 186 5.60 -13.96 -0.88
N GLN A 187 5.86 -12.67 -1.04
CA GLN A 187 6.20 -11.78 0.08
C GLN A 187 5.01 -11.66 1.06
N PHE A 188 3.80 -11.54 0.54
CA PHE A 188 2.57 -11.61 1.35
C PHE A 188 2.48 -12.93 2.12
N THR A 189 2.76 -14.05 1.46
CA THR A 189 2.78 -15.38 2.10
C THR A 189 3.78 -15.44 3.26
N ILE A 190 5.00 -14.92 3.07
CA ILE A 190 6.01 -14.85 4.13
C ILE A 190 5.50 -14.02 5.32
N SER A 191 4.90 -12.86 5.05
CA SER A 191 4.36 -11.97 6.08
C SER A 191 3.28 -12.65 6.92
N ILE A 192 2.31 -13.33 6.27
CA ILE A 192 1.24 -14.07 6.95
C ILE A 192 1.79 -15.23 7.78
N LEU A 193 2.76 -15.98 7.25
CA LEU A 193 3.39 -17.08 7.98
C LEU A 193 4.11 -16.57 9.25
N GLN A 194 4.87 -15.48 9.15
CA GLN A 194 5.54 -14.87 10.29
C GLN A 194 4.55 -14.31 11.32
N SER A 195 3.51 -13.61 10.87
CA SER A 195 2.41 -13.12 11.69
C SER A 195 1.69 -14.26 12.44
N THR A 196 1.51 -15.41 11.79
CA THR A 196 0.92 -16.61 12.42
C THR A 196 1.67 -17.02 13.70
N VAL A 197 3.01 -16.98 13.68
CA VAL A 197 3.82 -17.27 14.89
C VAL A 197 3.59 -16.18 15.94
N HIS A 198 3.65 -14.92 15.55
CA HIS A 198 3.56 -13.80 16.45
C HIS A 198 2.20 -13.70 17.15
N VAL A 199 1.12 -13.86 16.42
CA VAL A 199 -0.25 -13.85 16.95
C VAL A 199 -0.48 -15.09 17.83
N ALA A 200 0.00 -16.27 17.41
CA ALA A 200 -0.07 -17.48 18.24
C ALA A 200 0.69 -17.36 19.58
N LEU A 201 1.70 -16.49 19.68
CA LEU A 201 2.38 -16.17 20.95
C LEU A 201 1.54 -15.29 21.87
N LYS A 202 0.68 -14.44 21.30
CA LYS A 202 -0.13 -13.45 22.04
C LYS A 202 -1.49 -14.00 22.46
N GLN A 203 -2.13 -14.79 21.60
CA GLN A 203 -3.48 -15.28 21.80
C GLN A 203 -3.65 -16.74 21.39
N ASN A 204 -4.56 -17.42 22.07
CA ASN A 204 -4.78 -18.85 21.88
C ASN A 204 -5.67 -19.18 20.67
N THR A 205 -6.51 -18.23 20.26
CA THR A 205 -7.40 -18.31 19.10
C THR A 205 -7.27 -17.00 18.32
N PHE A 206 -7.25 -17.09 16.99
CA PHE A 206 -7.15 -15.95 16.10
C PHE A 206 -7.84 -16.21 14.76
N ASP A 207 -8.20 -15.16 14.03
CA ASP A 207 -8.73 -15.22 12.66
C ASP A 207 -7.76 -14.56 11.65
N ALA A 208 -8.18 -14.46 10.38
CA ALA A 208 -7.37 -13.81 9.35
C ALA A 208 -7.15 -12.30 9.60
N ASP A 209 -8.11 -11.61 10.24
CA ASP A 209 -7.97 -10.18 10.56
C ASP A 209 -6.86 -9.97 11.60
N ASP A 210 -6.79 -10.83 12.62
CA ASP A 210 -5.72 -10.76 13.62
C ASP A 210 -4.33 -10.89 12.97
N LEU A 211 -4.18 -11.75 11.96
CA LEU A 211 -2.92 -11.92 11.26
C LEU A 211 -2.58 -10.72 10.39
N LEU A 212 -3.57 -10.19 9.66
CA LEU A 212 -3.41 -9.03 8.78
C LEU A 212 -3.11 -7.75 9.57
N GLU A 213 -3.74 -7.56 10.72
CA GLU A 213 -3.46 -6.45 11.65
C GLU A 213 -2.04 -6.51 12.23
N ASP A 214 -1.53 -7.71 12.51
CA ASP A 214 -0.16 -7.88 13.00
C ASP A 214 0.88 -7.74 11.88
N ALA A 215 0.55 -8.21 10.67
CA ALA A 215 1.41 -8.17 9.49
C ALA A 215 1.52 -6.78 8.85
N HIS A 216 0.46 -5.97 8.90
CA HIS A 216 0.35 -4.74 8.11
C HIS A 216 -0.09 -3.55 8.98
N PRO A 217 0.83 -2.61 9.30
CA PRO A 217 0.57 -1.52 10.25
C PRO A 217 -0.59 -0.60 9.89
N LEU A 218 -0.92 -0.47 8.59
CA LEU A 218 -2.00 0.37 8.08
C LEU A 218 -3.22 -0.44 7.63
N TRP A 219 -3.39 -1.66 8.15
CA TRP A 219 -4.57 -2.50 7.87
C TRP A 219 -5.89 -1.73 8.05
N VAL A 220 -6.00 -0.90 9.09
CA VAL A 220 -7.22 -0.14 9.38
C VAL A 220 -7.57 0.83 8.25
N ASP A 221 -6.59 1.36 7.53
CA ASP A 221 -6.74 2.39 6.51
C ASP A 221 -6.97 1.83 5.09
N LEU A 222 -6.94 0.50 4.90
CA LEU A 222 -7.27 -0.12 3.61
C LEU A 222 -8.77 -0.08 3.30
N ASP A 223 -9.15 0.04 2.03
CA ASP A 223 -10.53 -0.14 1.56
C ASP A 223 -11.05 -1.55 1.90
N ASN A 224 -12.37 -1.66 2.10
CA ASN A 224 -13.04 -2.91 2.40
C ASN A 224 -12.90 -3.97 1.30
N ASN A 225 -12.83 -3.58 0.03
CA ASN A 225 -12.66 -4.51 -1.09
C ASN A 225 -11.29 -5.19 -0.99
N LEU A 226 -10.21 -4.41 -0.87
CA LEU A 226 -8.86 -4.92 -0.68
C LEU A 226 -8.75 -5.75 0.60
N LYS A 227 -9.35 -5.30 1.71
CA LYS A 227 -9.41 -6.10 2.95
C LYS A 227 -10.05 -7.48 2.72
N ASN A 228 -11.14 -7.55 1.95
CA ASN A 228 -11.81 -8.82 1.68
C ASN A 228 -10.95 -9.75 0.81
N GLU A 229 -10.24 -9.19 -0.16
CA GLU A 229 -9.29 -9.92 -1.00
C GLU A 229 -8.13 -10.49 -0.18
N LEU A 230 -7.45 -9.66 0.62
CA LEU A 230 -6.33 -10.07 1.47
C LEU A 230 -6.74 -11.12 2.51
N ARG A 231 -7.95 -11.02 3.07
CA ARG A 231 -8.54 -12.08 3.91
C ARG A 231 -8.62 -13.40 3.16
N ALA A 232 -9.21 -13.41 1.96
CA ALA A 232 -9.38 -14.62 1.17
C ALA A 232 -8.03 -15.28 0.82
N HIS A 233 -7.01 -14.47 0.50
CA HIS A 233 -5.66 -14.96 0.28
C HIS A 233 -5.02 -15.50 1.57
N THR A 234 -5.18 -14.82 2.70
CA THR A 234 -4.73 -15.30 4.02
C THR A 234 -5.33 -16.66 4.37
N GLU A 235 -6.64 -16.82 4.21
CA GLU A 235 -7.34 -18.09 4.45
C GLU A 235 -6.84 -19.20 3.52
N THR A 236 -6.54 -18.85 2.27
CA THR A 236 -5.98 -19.76 1.26
C THR A 236 -4.58 -20.23 1.66
N ILE A 237 -3.70 -19.31 2.05
CA ILE A 237 -2.34 -19.60 2.56
C ILE A 237 -2.42 -20.53 3.76
N LEU A 238 -3.22 -20.21 4.77
CA LEU A 238 -3.36 -21.04 5.96
C LEU A 238 -3.88 -22.44 5.62
N THR A 239 -4.86 -22.54 4.73
CA THR A 239 -5.40 -23.84 4.28
C THR A 239 -4.36 -24.66 3.52
N GLU A 240 -3.53 -24.02 2.69
CA GLU A 240 -2.44 -24.67 1.98
C GLU A 240 -1.40 -25.23 2.96
N TYR A 241 -0.88 -24.40 3.86
CA TYR A 241 0.16 -24.82 4.79
C TYR A 241 -0.35 -25.77 5.87
N GLN A 242 -1.65 -25.75 6.20
CA GLN A 242 -2.28 -26.81 6.99
C GLN A 242 -2.10 -28.19 6.34
N ARG A 243 -2.24 -28.30 5.02
CA ARG A 243 -2.00 -29.57 4.30
C ARG A 243 -0.52 -29.98 4.28
N GLN A 244 0.39 -29.03 4.54
CA GLN A 244 1.84 -29.24 4.60
C GLN A 244 2.36 -29.48 6.03
N GLY A 245 1.46 -29.65 7.00
CA GLY A 245 1.78 -29.99 8.39
C GLY A 245 1.72 -28.83 9.37
N LEU A 246 1.17 -27.67 9.00
CA LEU A 246 0.88 -26.58 9.95
C LEU A 246 -0.28 -26.95 10.90
N ASP A 247 -1.14 -27.87 10.48
CA ASP A 247 -2.27 -28.41 11.25
C ASP A 247 -1.86 -29.14 12.55
N GLU A 248 -0.62 -29.66 12.60
CA GLU A 248 -0.03 -30.23 13.82
C GLU A 248 0.20 -29.18 14.92
N HIS A 249 0.18 -27.89 14.56
CA HIS A 249 0.51 -26.77 15.45
C HIS A 249 -0.66 -25.81 15.68
N ILE A 250 -1.45 -25.56 14.63
CA ILE A 250 -2.67 -24.74 14.69
C ILE A 250 -3.85 -25.47 14.04
N GLU A 251 -4.92 -25.64 14.79
CA GLU A 251 -6.14 -26.33 14.34
C GLU A 251 -7.14 -25.29 13.84
N LYS A 252 -7.73 -25.53 12.66
CA LYS A 252 -8.89 -24.76 12.21
C LYS A 252 -10.10 -25.10 13.08
N VAL A 253 -10.64 -24.12 13.77
CA VAL A 253 -11.84 -24.24 14.60
C VAL A 253 -12.94 -23.42 13.94
N GLN A 254 -14.05 -24.07 13.56
CA GLN A 254 -15.14 -23.35 12.93
C GLN A 254 -15.98 -22.63 14.00
N ALA A 255 -15.90 -21.30 14.05
CA ALA A 255 -16.68 -20.47 14.97
C ALA A 255 -17.56 -19.48 14.18
N GLY A 256 -18.84 -19.82 14.02
CA GLY A 256 -19.82 -18.88 13.45
C GLY A 256 -19.61 -18.56 11.96
N ARG A 257 -19.30 -17.30 11.63
CA ARG A 257 -19.26 -16.77 10.25
C ARG A 257 -17.85 -16.68 9.64
N LYS A 258 -16.79 -16.76 10.43
CA LYS A 258 -15.39 -16.67 9.98
C LYS A 258 -14.64 -17.94 10.34
N ASP A 259 -13.57 -18.21 9.60
CA ASP A 259 -12.60 -19.23 9.96
C ASP A 259 -11.72 -18.73 11.11
N GLU A 260 -11.61 -19.53 12.17
CA GLU A 260 -10.69 -19.27 13.28
C GLU A 260 -9.66 -20.40 13.37
N TRP A 261 -8.49 -20.09 13.90
CA TRP A 261 -7.43 -21.04 14.21
C TRP A 261 -7.10 -21.00 15.69
N ARG A 262 -6.87 -22.18 16.26
CA ARG A 262 -6.49 -22.34 17.65
C ARG A 262 -5.13 -23.01 17.75
N VAL A 263 -4.28 -22.46 18.61
CA VAL A 263 -2.98 -23.06 18.91
C VAL A 263 -3.20 -24.41 19.62
N VAL A 264 -2.70 -25.49 19.03
CA VAL A 264 -2.76 -26.85 19.60
C VAL A 264 -1.38 -27.40 19.96
N SER A 265 -0.31 -26.77 19.47
CA SER A 265 1.04 -27.20 19.78
C SER A 265 1.34 -27.08 21.28
N LYS A 266 1.96 -28.11 21.86
CA LYS A 266 2.52 -28.04 23.22
C LYS A 266 3.78 -27.17 23.29
N SER A 267 4.39 -26.85 22.15
CA SER A 267 5.64 -26.09 22.06
C SER A 267 5.57 -25.07 20.93
N LEU A 268 5.47 -23.79 21.30
CA LEU A 268 5.54 -22.66 20.37
C LEU A 268 6.85 -22.64 19.55
N GLN A 269 7.95 -23.15 20.11
CA GLN A 269 9.20 -23.32 19.36
C GLN A 269 9.07 -24.30 18.19
N ALA A 270 8.17 -25.29 18.30
CA ALA A 270 7.96 -26.25 17.23
C ALA A 270 7.15 -25.61 16.09
N LEU A 271 6.15 -24.77 16.42
CA LEU A 271 5.43 -23.95 15.45
C LEU A 271 6.41 -23.01 14.73
N GLN A 272 7.23 -22.26 15.47
CA GLN A 272 8.21 -21.34 14.89
C GLN A 272 9.14 -22.05 13.91
N ARG A 273 9.78 -23.15 14.29
CA ARG A 273 10.67 -23.90 13.39
C ARG A 273 9.97 -24.41 12.13
N LYS A 274 8.69 -24.79 12.25
CA LYS A 274 7.90 -25.28 11.12
C LYS A 274 7.60 -24.14 10.14
N VAL A 275 7.24 -22.97 10.68
CA VAL A 275 7.03 -21.75 9.91
C VAL A 275 8.32 -21.26 9.26
N ASP A 276 9.43 -21.22 10.00
CA ASP A 276 10.73 -20.79 9.47
C ASP A 276 11.11 -21.63 8.23
N GLY A 277 10.91 -22.95 8.29
CA GLY A 277 11.15 -23.82 7.12
C GLY A 277 10.23 -23.52 5.92
N PHE A 278 8.97 -23.15 6.15
CA PHE A 278 8.09 -22.71 5.07
C PHE A 278 8.50 -21.36 4.48
N VAL A 279 8.94 -20.43 5.33
CA VAL A 279 9.46 -19.13 4.89
C VAL A 279 10.71 -19.33 4.03
N ASP A 280 11.64 -20.18 4.47
CA ASP A 280 12.85 -20.50 3.71
C ASP A 280 12.49 -21.08 2.32
N ASP A 281 11.52 -22.00 2.24
CA ASP A 281 11.06 -22.60 0.97
C ASP A 281 10.43 -21.55 0.02
N VAL A 282 9.73 -20.54 0.56
CA VAL A 282 9.15 -19.46 -0.25
C VAL A 282 10.22 -18.47 -0.69
N GLN A 283 11.19 -18.16 0.19
CA GLN A 283 12.32 -17.29 -0.12
C GLN A 283 13.22 -17.87 -1.22
N GLU A 284 13.50 -19.18 -1.19
CA GLU A 284 14.28 -19.84 -2.23
C GLU A 284 13.63 -19.69 -3.61
N LYS A 285 12.29 -19.76 -3.69
CA LYS A 285 11.55 -19.56 -4.94
C LYS A 285 11.61 -18.11 -5.43
N LEU A 286 11.52 -17.14 -4.52
CA LEU A 286 11.68 -15.71 -4.83
C LEU A 286 13.07 -15.42 -5.42
N GLU A 287 14.12 -15.99 -4.82
CA GLU A 287 15.50 -15.82 -5.32
C GLU A 287 15.70 -16.47 -6.70
N GLN A 288 15.06 -17.62 -6.96
CA GLN A 288 15.12 -18.28 -8.26
C GLN A 288 14.44 -17.46 -9.36
N THR A 289 13.25 -16.89 -9.11
CA THR A 289 12.56 -16.03 -10.08
C THR A 289 13.38 -14.80 -10.44
N SER A 290 14.00 -14.17 -9.44
CA SER A 290 14.90 -13.04 -9.68
C SER A 290 16.04 -13.38 -10.65
N LEU A 291 16.67 -14.55 -10.50
CA LEU A 291 17.79 -14.97 -11.36
C LEU A 291 17.36 -15.26 -12.81
N ASP A 292 16.18 -15.84 -13.01
CA ASP A 292 15.65 -16.17 -14.34
C ASP A 292 15.28 -14.91 -15.14
N ASP A 293 14.90 -13.80 -14.48
CA ASP A 293 14.59 -12.52 -15.14
C ASP A 293 15.84 -11.79 -15.69
N PHE A 294 17.05 -12.23 -15.33
CA PHE A 294 18.32 -11.68 -15.81
C PHE A 294 19.01 -12.49 -16.93
N GLU A 295 18.42 -13.61 -17.40
CA GLU A 295 18.89 -14.40 -18.56
C GLU A 295 18.21 -14.02 -19.89
#